data_AF-A0A7W6K0N9-F1
#
_entry.id   AF-A0A7W6K0N9-F1
#
_cell.length_a   1.000
_cell.length_b   1.000
_cell.length_c   1.000
_cell.angle_alpha   90.00
_cell.angle_beta   90.00
_cell.angle_gamma   90.00
#
_symmetry.space_group_name_H-M   'P 1'
#
loop_
_entity.id
_entity.type
_entity.pdbx_description
1 polymer ?
#
loop_
_entity_poly.entity_id
_entity_poly.type
_entity_poly.pdbx_seq_one_letter_code
_entity_poly.pdbx_strand_id
1 'polypeptide(L)'
;MAATEILPVADTAVNSGDVTVVAGEPITVALKGAAFGALVYIGLKDDAGAYQNVGRLEQIGGGNVVTISGPGTYRFSRAEGGACGVFRA
;
A
#
# COMPACT_ATOMS: atom_id res chain seq x y z
N MET A 1 -12.39 -14.42 5.49
CA MET A 1 -12.67 -13.24 4.65
C MET A 1 -11.63 -13.17 3.56
N ALA A 2 -12.01 -12.79 2.34
CA ALA A 2 -11.06 -12.62 1.25
C ALA A 2 -10.38 -11.25 1.36
N ALA A 3 -9.09 -11.18 1.05
CA ALA A 3 -8.38 -9.90 1.01
C ALA A 3 -8.98 -8.99 -0.07
N THR A 4 -9.20 -7.72 0.25
CA THR A 4 -9.68 -6.70 -0.68
C THR A 4 -8.52 -6.16 -1.50
N GLU A 5 -8.67 -6.15 -2.82
CA GLU A 5 -7.69 -5.56 -3.73
C GLU A 5 -7.68 -4.03 -3.61
N ILE A 6 -6.48 -3.44 -3.49
CA ILE A 6 -6.24 -1.99 -3.52
C ILE A 6 -5.58 -1.62 -4.85
N LEU A 7 -4.59 -2.40 -5.28
CA LEU A 7 -3.95 -2.29 -6.59
C LEU A 7 -3.85 -3.68 -7.24
N PRO A 8 -4.24 -3.80 -8.52
CA PRO A 8 -4.05 -5.05 -9.25
C PRO A 8 -2.56 -5.31 -9.46
N VAL A 9 -2.20 -6.59 -9.63
CA VAL A 9 -0.81 -6.97 -9.91
C VAL A 9 -0.39 -6.44 -11.28
N ALA A 10 0.61 -5.56 -11.29
CA ALA A 10 1.24 -5.02 -12.50
C ALA A 10 2.61 -4.40 -12.13
N ASP A 11 3.36 -3.98 -13.14
CA ASP A 11 4.74 -3.48 -13.09
C ASP A 11 4.88 -1.99 -13.42
N THR A 12 3.80 -1.36 -13.87
CA THR A 12 3.76 0.07 -14.17
C THR A 12 3.52 0.91 -12.91
N ALA A 13 4.13 2.10 -12.86
CA ALA A 13 3.89 3.06 -11.79
C ALA A 13 2.42 3.50 -11.77
N VAL A 14 1.78 3.40 -10.60
CA VAL A 14 0.36 3.78 -10.44
C VAL A 14 0.05 4.12 -8.99
N ASN A 15 -0.92 5.01 -8.80
CA ASN A 15 -1.49 5.31 -7.50
C ASN A 15 -2.83 4.60 -7.32
N SER A 16 -3.11 4.10 -6.12
CA SER A 16 -4.43 3.62 -5.74
C SER A 16 -5.42 4.79 -5.59
N GLY A 17 -6.70 4.45 -5.45
CA GLY A 17 -7.67 5.36 -4.84
C GLY A 17 -7.42 5.55 -3.33
N ASP A 18 -8.27 6.37 -2.71
CA ASP A 18 -8.23 6.62 -1.27
C ASP A 18 -8.64 5.39 -0.46
N VAL A 19 -7.83 5.05 0.54
CA VAL A 19 -8.08 3.96 1.48
C VAL A 19 -8.21 4.55 2.88
N THR A 20 -9.43 4.59 3.40
CA THR A 20 -9.70 5.07 4.76
C THR A 20 -9.42 3.98 5.80
N VAL A 21 -8.73 4.35 6.87
CA VAL A 21 -8.53 3.56 8.08
C VAL A 21 -9.22 4.27 9.24
N VAL A 22 -10.11 3.56 9.93
CA VAL A 22 -10.89 4.11 11.04
C VAL A 22 -10.17 3.84 12.36
N ALA A 23 -10.35 4.74 13.34
CA ALA A 23 -9.73 4.57 14.65
C ALA A 23 -10.21 3.28 15.32
N GLY A 24 -9.26 2.47 15.81
CA GLY A 24 -9.56 1.17 16.44
C GLY A 24 -9.72 0.01 15.46
N GLU A 25 -9.69 0.25 14.14
CA GLU A 25 -9.81 -0.76 13.09
C GLU A 25 -8.55 -0.79 12.22
N PRO A 26 -7.44 -1.37 12.73
CA PRO A 26 -6.21 -1.47 11.96
C PRO A 26 -6.42 -2.36 10.74
N ILE A 27 -5.83 -1.97 9.60
CA ILE A 27 -5.79 -2.81 8.40
C ILE A 27 -4.41 -3.43 8.24
N THR A 28 -4.36 -4.67 7.75
CA THR A 28 -3.10 -5.30 7.34
C THR A 28 -3.02 -5.24 5.82
N VAL A 29 -1.95 -4.64 5.31
CA VAL A 29 -1.71 -4.46 3.87
C VAL A 29 -0.50 -5.29 3.47
N ALA A 30 -0.60 -6.02 2.38
CA ALA A 30 0.47 -6.86 1.87
C ALA A 30 0.63 -6.77 0.35
N LEU A 31 1.86 -7.02 -0.11
CA LEU A 31 2.16 -7.23 -1.52
C LEU A 31 1.78 -8.65 -1.92
N LYS A 32 1.14 -8.79 -3.08
CA LYS A 32 0.82 -10.08 -3.71
C LYS A 32 1.35 -10.10 -5.13
N GLY A 33 1.78 -11.29 -5.58
CA GLY A 33 2.42 -11.43 -6.90
C GLY A 33 3.67 -10.58 -7.05
N ALA A 34 4.38 -10.32 -5.94
CA ALA A 34 5.49 -9.37 -5.90
C ALA A 34 6.78 -10.00 -6.41
N ALA A 35 7.36 -9.43 -7.47
CA ALA A 35 8.69 -9.75 -7.95
C ALA A 35 9.75 -9.11 -7.05
N PHE A 36 10.98 -9.64 -7.09
CA PHE A 36 12.10 -9.05 -6.35
C PHE A 36 12.31 -7.59 -6.76
N GLY A 37 12.49 -6.70 -5.79
CA GLY A 37 12.63 -5.26 -6.03
C GLY A 37 11.31 -4.52 -6.27
N ALA A 38 10.16 -5.19 -6.17
CA ALA A 38 8.87 -4.51 -6.16
C ALA A 38 8.76 -3.57 -4.96
N LEU A 39 8.25 -2.35 -5.20
CA LEU A 39 8.21 -1.27 -4.23
C LEU A 39 6.88 -0.53 -4.31
N VAL A 40 6.25 -0.34 -3.15
CA VAL A 40 5.03 0.45 -3.01
C VAL A 40 5.21 1.43 -1.85
N TYR A 41 5.02 2.72 -2.11
CA TYR A 41 5.01 3.74 -1.07
C TYR A 41 3.62 3.90 -0.47
N ILE A 42 3.58 4.20 0.82
CA ILE A 42 2.37 4.44 1.59
C ILE A 42 2.31 5.92 1.89
N GLY A 43 1.37 6.62 1.28
CA GLY A 43 1.12 8.03 1.51
C GLY A 43 -0.03 8.23 2.50
N LEU A 44 0.11 9.13 3.47
CA LEU A 44 -0.97 9.64 4.30
C LEU A 44 -1.40 11.01 3.80
N LYS A 45 -2.70 11.22 3.61
CA LYS A 45 -3.28 12.49 3.19
C LYS A 45 -3.24 13.50 4.34
N ASP A 46 -2.70 14.68 4.09
CA ASP A 46 -2.73 15.82 5.01
C ASP A 46 -4.00 16.67 4.84
N ASP A 47 -4.17 17.68 5.71
CA ASP A 47 -5.33 18.57 5.70
C ASP A 47 -5.43 19.45 4.44
N ALA A 48 -4.34 19.62 3.70
CA ALA A 48 -4.31 20.31 2.41
C ALA A 48 -4.63 19.38 1.22
N GLY A 49 -4.84 18.07 1.49
CA GLY A 49 -5.12 17.05 0.49
C GLY A 49 -3.89 16.48 -0.22
N ALA A 50 -2.68 16.84 0.22
CA ALA A 50 -1.44 16.27 -0.31
C ALA A 50 -1.12 14.95 0.41
N TYR A 51 -0.37 14.05 -0.25
CA TYR A 51 0.01 12.76 0.33
C TYR A 51 1.48 12.80 0.72
N GLN A 52 1.75 12.60 2.01
CA GLN A 52 3.10 12.51 2.57
C GLN A 52 3.50 11.05 2.70
N ASN A 53 4.71 10.71 2.27
CA ASN A 53 5.22 9.35 2.39
C ASN A 53 5.50 9.01 3.86
N VAL A 54 4.79 8.02 4.38
CA VAL A 54 4.90 7.58 5.79
C VAL A 54 5.43 6.16 5.92
N GLY A 55 5.70 5.47 4.80
CA GLY A 55 6.17 4.10 4.83
C GLY A 55 6.25 3.47 3.44
N ARG A 56 6.68 2.21 3.39
CA ARG A 56 6.77 1.44 2.15
C ARG A 56 6.60 -0.04 2.39
N LEU A 57 6.18 -0.74 1.34
CA LEU A 57 6.24 -2.18 1.20
C LEU A 57 7.28 -2.52 0.13
N GLU A 58 8.17 -3.46 0.42
CA GLU A 58 9.25 -3.85 -0.49
C GLU A 58 9.50 -5.36 -0.49
N GLN A 59 9.66 -5.92 -1.69
CA GLN A 59 9.95 -7.34 -1.89
C GLN A 59 11.45 -7.57 -2.08
N ILE A 60 12.22 -7.38 -1.01
CA ILE A 60 13.67 -7.67 -0.99
C ILE A 60 14.13 -8.49 0.22
N GLY A 61 13.24 -8.82 1.16
CA GLY A 61 13.63 -9.56 2.38
C GLY A 61 12.56 -9.72 3.47
N GLY A 62 11.28 -9.69 3.13
CA GLY A 62 10.17 -9.87 4.10
C GLY A 62 9.36 -8.60 4.44
N GLY A 63 9.72 -7.45 3.88
CA GLY A 63 8.96 -6.19 3.97
C GLY A 63 7.70 -6.15 3.10
N ASN A 64 7.06 -7.30 2.87
CA ASN A 64 5.91 -7.45 1.98
C ASN A 64 4.57 -7.31 2.72
N VAL A 65 4.57 -7.04 4.02
CA VAL A 65 3.37 -6.83 4.84
C VAL A 65 3.59 -5.72 5.85
N VAL A 66 2.56 -4.91 6.10
CA VAL A 66 2.53 -3.87 7.13
C VAL A 66 1.14 -3.78 7.73
N THR A 67 1.05 -3.47 9.02
CA THR A 67 -0.21 -3.13 9.67
C THR A 67 -0.29 -1.63 9.86
N ILE A 68 -1.37 -1.02 9.39
CA ILE A 68 -1.64 0.42 9.53
C ILE A 68 -2.68 0.57 10.65
N SER A 69 -2.24 1.08 11.80
CA SER A 69 -3.10 1.33 12.97
C SER A 69 -3.49 2.79 13.14
N GLY A 70 -2.80 3.71 12.46
CA GLY A 70 -3.14 5.13 12.45
C GLY A 70 -4.44 5.36 11.67
N PRO A 71 -5.44 6.05 12.25
CA PRO A 71 -6.60 6.47 11.48
C PRO A 71 -6.19 7.54 10.46
N GLY A 72 -6.82 7.51 9.28
CA GLY A 72 -6.52 8.47 8.23
C GLY A 72 -6.92 8.00 6.84
N THR A 73 -6.61 8.82 5.84
CA THR A 73 -6.79 8.48 4.43
C THR A 73 -5.44 8.20 3.81
N TYR A 74 -5.27 6.99 3.30
CA TYR A 74 -4.00 6.51 2.75
C TYR A 74 -4.09 6.29 1.24
N ARG A 75 -2.96 6.42 0.56
CA ARG A 75 -2.81 6.09 -0.86
C ARG A 75 -1.55 5.25 -1.07
N PHE A 76 -1.69 4.19 -1.84
CA PHE A 76 -0.60 3.28 -2.16
C PHE A 76 -0.07 3.61 -3.55
N SER A 77 1.22 3.86 -3.66
CA SER A 77 1.85 4.31 -4.89
C SER A 77 2.89 3.27 -5.30
N ARG A 78 2.57 2.44 -6.30
CA ARG A 78 3.50 1.47 -6.85
C ARG A 78 4.54 2.19 -7.70
N ALA A 79 5.80 1.89 -7.48
CA ALA A 79 6.90 2.32 -8.34
C ALA A 79 7.01 1.41 -9.57
N GLU A 80 7.50 1.95 -10.68
CA GLU A 80 7.85 1.14 -11.86
C GLU A 80 8.99 0.17 -11.52
N GLY A 81 8.94 -1.04 -12.08
CA GLY A 81 9.99 -2.04 -11.97
C GLY A 81 9.42 -3.41 -11.63
N GLY A 82 9.53 -3.82 -10.36
CA GLY A 82 9.05 -5.12 -9.93
C GLY A 82 7.52 -5.21 -9.91
N ALA A 83 6.96 -6.16 -10.67
CA ALA A 83 5.51 -6.41 -10.66
C ALA A 83 5.01 -6.68 -9.24
N CYS A 84 3.92 -6.03 -8.84
CA CYS A 84 3.24 -6.29 -7.57
C CYS A 84 1.80 -5.75 -7.57
N GLY A 85 0.95 -6.39 -6.76
CA GLY A 85 -0.36 -5.86 -6.36
C GLY A 85 -0.40 -5.60 -4.86
N VAL A 86 -1.36 -4.78 -4.42
CA VAL A 86 -1.54 -4.39 -3.02
C VAL A 86 -2.91 -4.87 -2.55
N PHE A 87 -2.95 -5.59 -1.44
CA PHE A 87 -4.17 -6.17 -0.88
C PHE A 87 -4.27 -5.86 0.61
N ARG A 88 -5.49 -5.65 1.11
CA ARG A 88 -5.76 -5.53 2.55
C ARG A 88 -6.62 -6.67 3.06
N ALA A 89 -6.36 -7.12 4.29
CA ALA A 89 -7.20 -8.06 5.04
C ALA A 89 -8.00 -7.31 6.11
#